data_AF-A0A482F0S4-F1
#
_entry.id   AF-A0A482F0S4-F1
#
_cell.length_a   1.000
_cell.length_b   1.000
_cell.length_c   1.000
_cell.angle_alpha   90.00
_cell.angle_beta   90.00
_cell.angle_gamma   90.00
#
_symmetry.space_group_name_H-M   'P 1'
#
loop_
_entity.id
_entity.type
_entity.pdbx_description
1 polymer ?
#
loop_
_entity_poly.entity_id
_entity_poly.type
_entity_poly.pdbx_seq_one_letter_code
_entity_poly.pdbx_strand_id
1 'polypeptide(L)'
;SKNSLASRQSFWAELNVARLDHQNVVRVIAASTCSPASQDSLGTIIMEYVGNSTLHHAIYGTNWVTVKRKEDTLGCGQESLSLAQSL
;
A
#
# COMPACT_ATOMS: atom_id res chain seq x y z
N SER A 1 -5.72 21.39 -16.75
CA SER A 1 -5.54 21.91 -15.38
C SER A 1 -6.16 20.90 -14.41
N LYS A 2 -5.37 20.29 -13.52
CA LYS A 2 -5.86 19.29 -12.56
C LYS A 2 -6.32 20.05 -11.31
N ASN A 3 -7.57 19.86 -10.89
CA ASN A 3 -8.13 20.60 -9.75
C ASN A 3 -7.49 20.09 -8.44
N SER A 4 -6.69 20.93 -7.80
CA SER A 4 -5.96 20.58 -6.57
C SER A 4 -6.91 20.40 -5.38
N LEU A 5 -7.99 21.18 -5.31
CA LEU A 5 -9.02 21.03 -4.28
C LEU A 5 -9.76 19.70 -4.43
N ALA A 6 -10.12 19.34 -5.66
CA ALA A 6 -10.74 18.05 -5.94
C ALA A 6 -9.80 16.89 -5.60
N SER A 7 -8.51 17.00 -5.96
CA SER A 7 -7.50 15.98 -5.62
C SER A 7 -7.33 15.81 -4.11
N ARG A 8 -7.39 16.92 -3.36
CA ARG A 8 -7.34 16.87 -1.89
C ARG A 8 -8.58 16.25 -1.29
N GLN A 9 -9.76 16.59 -1.81
CA GLN A 9 -11.01 15.96 -1.36
C GLN A 9 -11.01 14.46 -1.62
N SER A 10 -10.57 14.01 -2.81
CA SER A 10 -10.42 12.60 -3.13
C SER A 10 -9.43 11.91 -2.18
N PHE A 11 -8.28 12.52 -1.91
CA PHE A 11 -7.28 11.99 -0.98
C PHE A 11 -7.86 11.74 0.42
N TRP A 12 -8.61 12.71 0.96
CA TRP A 12 -9.27 12.54 2.26
C TRP A 12 -10.39 11.50 2.22
N ALA A 13 -11.12 11.42 1.12
CA ALA A 13 -12.17 10.41 0.95
C ALA A 13 -11.59 8.99 0.87
N GLU A 14 -10.43 8.81 0.24
CA GLU A 14 -9.71 7.54 0.18
C GLU A 14 -9.26 7.08 1.57
N LEU A 15 -8.87 8.01 2.45
CA LEU A 15 -8.48 7.69 3.83
C LEU A 15 -9.63 7.10 4.66
N ASN A 16 -10.89 7.18 4.22
CA ASN A 16 -12.00 6.46 4.86
C ASN A 16 -11.75 4.95 4.91
N VAL A 17 -10.93 4.39 4.01
CA VAL A 17 -10.51 2.98 4.04
C VAL A 17 -9.77 2.61 5.33
N ALA A 18 -9.16 3.56 6.03
CA ALA A 18 -8.49 3.33 7.31
C ALA A 18 -9.47 2.84 8.40
N ARG A 19 -10.78 3.00 8.19
CA ARG A 19 -11.83 2.51 9.09
C ARG A 19 -12.38 1.13 8.70
N LEU A 20 -11.96 0.59 7.57
CA LEU A 20 -12.32 -0.76 7.13
C LEU A 20 -11.29 -1.74 7.67
N ASP A 21 -11.72 -2.61 8.58
CA ASP A 21 -10.92 -3.72 9.10
C ASP A 21 -11.49 -5.03 8.57
N HIS A 22 -10.87 -5.57 7.53
CA HIS A 22 -11.27 -6.84 6.91
C HIS A 22 -10.06 -7.54 6.32
N GLN A 23 -10.02 -8.87 6.41
CA GLN A 23 -8.87 -9.68 5.98
C GLN A 23 -8.49 -9.49 4.49
N ASN A 24 -9.47 -9.19 3.64
CA ASN A 24 -9.28 -9.00 2.20
C ASN A 24 -9.10 -7.52 1.78
N VAL A 25 -8.94 -6.62 2.75
CA VAL A 25 -8.73 -5.18 2.50
C VAL A 25 -7.34 -4.81 2.99
N VAL A 26 -6.58 -4.09 2.16
CA VAL A 26 -5.24 -3.61 2.53
C VAL A 26 -5.37 -2.57 3.64
N ARG A 27 -4.73 -2.82 4.78
CA ARG A 27 -4.81 -1.93 5.94
C ARG A 27 -3.95 -0.68 5.72
N VAL A 28 -4.51 0.49 6.07
CA VAL A 28 -3.73 1.73 6.21
C VAL A 28 -3.05 1.72 7.58
N ILE A 29 -1.73 1.87 7.60
CA ILE A 29 -0.92 1.86 8.83
C ILE A 29 -0.77 3.29 9.37
N ALA A 30 -0.50 4.23 8.50
CA ALA A 30 -0.37 5.64 8.84
C ALA A 30 -0.72 6.50 7.63
N ALA A 31 -1.17 7.72 7.89
CA ALA A 31 -1.31 8.74 6.87
C ALA A 31 -0.80 10.06 7.44
N SER A 32 -0.11 10.82 6.61
CA SER A 32 0.33 12.17 6.90
C SER A 32 -0.38 13.13 5.96
N THR A 33 -0.69 14.30 6.48
CA THR A 33 -1.31 15.39 5.72
C THR A 33 -0.27 16.48 5.58
N CYS A 34 -0.33 17.25 4.49
CA CYS A 34 0.59 18.36 4.33
C CYS A 34 0.45 19.40 5.46
N SER A 35 1.58 19.96 5.87
CA SER A 35 1.60 21.13 6.75
C SER A 35 1.08 22.35 5.97
N PRO A 36 0.32 23.26 6.59
CA PRO A 36 -0.17 24.47 5.93
C PRO A 36 0.95 25.37 5.35
N ALA A 37 2.21 25.14 5.72
CA ALA A 37 3.38 25.84 5.19
C ALA A 37 3.93 25.25 3.88
N SER A 38 3.64 23.97 3.56
CA SER A 38 4.09 23.32 2.32
C SER A 38 2.95 23.32 1.29
N GLN A 39 3.01 24.25 0.34
CA GLN A 39 1.85 24.69 -0.45
C GLN A 39 1.36 23.74 -1.56
N ASP A 40 1.89 22.51 -1.73
CA ASP A 40 1.48 21.69 -2.88
C ASP A 40 1.52 20.16 -2.71
N SER A 41 1.86 19.64 -1.52
CA SER A 41 1.76 18.19 -1.26
C SER A 41 0.36 17.84 -0.74
N LEU A 42 -0.23 16.72 -1.16
CA LEU A 42 -1.54 16.26 -0.64
C LEU A 42 -1.40 15.53 0.69
N GLY A 43 -0.24 14.92 0.95
CA GLY A 43 0.00 14.01 2.06
C GLY A 43 0.65 12.71 1.60
N THR A 44 1.02 11.85 2.54
CA THR A 44 1.59 10.51 2.27
C THR A 44 0.80 9.46 3.03
N ILE A 45 0.40 8.39 2.34
CA ILE A 45 -0.29 7.24 2.95
C ILE A 45 0.68 6.07 2.99
N ILE A 46 0.79 5.45 4.15
CA ILE A 46 1.55 4.22 4.40
C ILE A 46 0.53 3.11 4.60
N MET A 47 0.61 2.10 3.74
CA MET A 47 -0.30 0.94 3.73
C MET A 47 0.50 -0.34 3.95
N GLU A 48 -0.22 -1.39 4.34
CA GLU A 48 0.35 -2.73 4.39
C GLU A 48 0.91 -3.13 3.03
N TYR A 49 2.10 -3.74 3.06
CA TYR A 49 2.75 -4.23 1.87
C TYR A 49 2.24 -5.66 1.55
N VAL A 50 1.54 -5.80 0.43
CA VAL A 50 0.93 -7.07 -0.01
C VAL A 50 1.69 -7.79 -1.13
N GLY A 51 2.93 -7.35 -1.41
CA GLY A 51 3.79 -7.91 -2.45
C GLY A 51 4.06 -6.95 -3.61
N ASN A 52 4.85 -7.43 -4.57
CA ASN A 52 5.36 -6.63 -5.70
C ASN A 52 4.44 -6.65 -6.94
N SER A 53 3.30 -7.33 -6.89
CA SER A 53 2.41 -7.49 -8.05
C SER A 53 0.96 -7.20 -7.68
N THR A 54 0.21 -6.72 -8.68
CA THR A 54 -1.24 -6.54 -8.54
C THR A 54 -1.97 -7.83 -8.89
N LEU A 55 -3.20 -7.98 -8.40
CA LEU A 55 -4.07 -9.10 -8.78
C LEU A 55 -4.23 -9.20 -10.31
N HIS A 56 -4.35 -8.05 -10.99
CA HIS A 56 -4.40 -8.00 -12.45
C HIS A 56 -3.14 -8.59 -13.10
N HIS A 57 -1.95 -8.30 -12.54
CA HIS A 57 -0.70 -8.89 -13.03
C HIS A 57 -0.61 -10.40 -12.73
N ALA A 58 -1.17 -10.87 -11.62
CA ALA A 58 -1.22 -12.30 -11.31
C ALA A 58 -2.16 -13.07 -12.25
N ILE A 59 -3.30 -12.48 -12.64
CA ILE A 59 -4.30 -13.13 -13.50
C ILE A 59 -3.93 -13.02 -14.98
N TYR A 60 -3.45 -11.85 -15.42
CA TYR A 60 -3.25 -11.54 -16.85
C TYR A 60 -1.81 -11.21 -17.22
N GLY A 61 -0.90 -11.04 -16.25
CA GLY A 61 0.50 -10.82 -16.53
C GLY A 61 1.16 -12.10 -17.01
N THR A 62 1.57 -12.10 -18.28
CA THR A 62 2.28 -13.22 -18.92
C THR A 62 3.71 -13.35 -18.37
N ASN A 63 3.88 -13.74 -17.10
CA ASN A 63 5.18 -14.02 -16.47
C ASN A 63 5.15 -15.31 -15.64
N TRP A 64 4.41 -16.33 -16.09
CA TRP A 64 4.56 -17.70 -15.57
C TRP A 64 5.83 -18.40 -16.10
N VAL A 65 6.69 -17.68 -16.86
CA VAL A 65 7.95 -18.20 -17.38
C VAL A 65 8.99 -18.27 -16.26
N THR A 66 9.01 -19.45 -15.62
CA THR A 66 10.19 -20.15 -15.10
C THR A 66 10.97 -19.50 -13.95
N VAL A 67 10.62 -19.87 -12.71
CA VAL A 67 11.66 -20.20 -11.71
C VAL A 67 11.34 -21.58 -11.14
N LYS A 68 11.74 -22.61 -11.89
CA LYS A 68 12.04 -23.92 -11.30
C LYS A 68 13.45 -23.81 -10.72
N ARG A 69 13.57 -23.98 -9.39
CA ARG A 69 14.80 -24.27 -8.63
C ARG A 69 16.04 -23.41 -8.93
N LYS A 70 16.26 -22.40 -8.10
CA LYS A 70 17.48 -22.34 -7.29
C LYS A 70 17.07 -22.05 -5.85
N GLU A 71 17.06 -23.12 -5.08
CA GLU A 71 17.39 -23.09 -3.66
C GLU A 71 18.70 -22.30 -3.54
N ASP A 72 18.62 -21.06 -3.07
CA ASP A 72 19.67 -20.29 -2.40
C ASP A 72 19.08 -18.92 -2.02
N THR A 73 18.87 -18.74 -0.71
CA THR A 73 18.19 -17.60 -0.05
C THR A 73 16.66 -17.61 -0.15
N LEU A 74 16.08 -18.75 0.26
CA LEU A 74 14.70 -18.83 0.72
C LEU A 74 14.50 -17.87 1.91
N GLY A 75 14.00 -16.68 1.60
CA GLY A 75 13.56 -15.69 2.55
C GLY A 75 12.32 -14.97 2.02
N CYS A 76 11.50 -15.63 1.20
CA CYS A 76 10.11 -15.20 1.00
C CYS A 76 9.30 -15.63 2.22
N GLY A 77 9.75 -15.16 3.38
CA GLY A 77 8.96 -15.16 4.59
C GLY A 77 7.85 -14.17 4.33
N GLN A 78 6.65 -14.70 4.14
CA GLN A 78 5.43 -13.97 4.45
C GLN A 78 5.41 -13.76 5.97
N GLU A 79 6.33 -12.94 6.46
CA GLU A 79 6.27 -12.42 7.81
C GLU A 79 5.29 -11.26 7.71
N SER A 80 4.02 -11.54 8.05
CA SER A 80 3.16 -10.49 8.56
C SER A 80 4.01 -9.70 9.55
N LEU A 81 4.36 -8.45 9.21
CA LEU A 81 5.03 -7.54 10.13
C LEU A 81 4.04 -7.30 11.27
N SER A 82 4.01 -8.23 12.23
CA SER A 82 3.27 -8.10 13.45
C SER A 82 3.93 -6.91 14.12
N LEU A 83 3.19 -5.81 14.22
CA LEU A 83 3.60 -4.65 14.98
C LEU A 83 3.65 -5.09 16.45
N ALA A 84 4.76 -5.72 16.85
CA ALA A 84 5.03 -6.00 18.23
C ALA A 84 5.09 -4.63 18.92
N GLN A 85 4.13 -4.41 19.80
CA GLN A 85 3.97 -3.21 20.60
C GLN A 85 5.28 -3.00 21.37
N SER A 86 6.06 -2.00 20.97
CA SER A 86 7.10 -1.47 21.85
C SER A 86 6.42 -0.42 22.73
N LEU A 87 6.20 -0.79 23.99
CA LEU A 87 5.95 0.15 25.10
C LEU A 87 7.21 0.98 25.37
#